data_AF-A0A5C6V7G4-F1
#
_entry.id   AF-A0A5C6V7G4-F1
#
_cell.length_a   1.000
_cell.length_b   1.000
_cell.length_c   1.000
_cell.angle_alpha   90.00
_cell.angle_beta   90.00
_cell.angle_gamma   90.00
#
_symmetry.space_group_name_H-M   'P 1'
#
loop_
_entity.id
_entity.type
_entity.pdbx_description
1 polymer ?
#
loop_
_entity_poly.entity_id
_entity_poly.type
_entity_poly.pdbx_seq_one_letter_code
_entity_poly.pdbx_strand_id
1 'polypeptide(L)'
;MIPVMNDTKWSELRMGMHGLGELSPRFRVRSLRSGGISAWDREWFYHFFGRREEDEWVEVEVTTTAQHDAVLRLLQSVHVPGITTENGFRIFGYVARGAQVDYL
;
A
#
# COMPACT_ATOMS: atom_id res chain seq x y z
N MET A 1 -16.77 5.04 -5.07
CA MET A 1 -15.77 3.94 -4.97
C MET A 1 -16.27 2.90 -3.99
N ILE A 2 -15.78 1.65 -4.09
CA ILE A 2 -16.03 0.56 -3.13
C ILE A 2 -14.72 0.21 -2.42
N PRO A 3 -14.74 -0.07 -1.10
CA PRO A 3 -13.54 -0.50 -0.39
C PRO A 3 -13.15 -1.92 -0.81
N VAL A 4 -11.86 -2.16 -0.99
CA VAL A 4 -11.28 -3.48 -1.30
C VAL A 4 -10.25 -3.93 -0.25
N MET A 5 -9.90 -3.03 0.68
CA MET A 5 -9.10 -3.32 1.87
C MET A 5 -9.95 -3.18 3.14
N ASN A 6 -9.61 -3.97 4.16
CA ASN A 6 -10.19 -3.88 5.50
C ASN A 6 -9.10 -3.46 6.51
N ASP A 7 -9.53 -3.08 7.72
CA ASP A 7 -8.63 -2.61 8.77
C ASP A 7 -7.53 -3.64 9.13
N THR A 8 -7.83 -4.95 9.02
CA THR A 8 -6.84 -6.02 9.25
C THR A 8 -5.73 -6.01 8.22
N LYS A 9 -6.06 -5.99 6.92
CA LYS A 9 -5.07 -5.97 5.85
C LYS A 9 -4.25 -4.68 5.85
N TRP A 10 -4.86 -3.54 6.20
CA TRP A 10 -4.12 -2.29 6.40
C TRP A 10 -3.11 -2.41 7.54
N SER A 11 -3.51 -2.99 8.67
CA SER A 11 -2.61 -3.22 9.80
C SER A 11 -1.49 -4.21 9.46
N GLU A 12 -1.79 -5.29 8.74
CA GLU A 12 -0.80 -6.29 8.30
C GLU A 12 0.20 -5.68 7.31
N LEU A 13 -0.28 -4.91 6.33
CA LEU A 13 0.57 -4.18 5.40
C LEU A 13 1.50 -3.22 6.16
N ARG A 14 0.93 -2.40 7.03
CA ARG A 14 1.66 -1.41 7.83
C ARG A 14 2.76 -2.05 8.68
N MET A 15 2.38 -3.05 9.48
CA MET A 15 3.29 -3.73 10.40
C MET A 15 4.34 -4.54 9.64
N GLY A 16 3.96 -5.17 8.54
CA GLY A 16 4.89 -5.87 7.67
C GLY A 16 5.91 -4.91 7.08
N MET A 17 5.47 -3.80 6.49
CA MET A 17 6.36 -2.83 5.83
C MET A 17 7.33 -2.23 6.83
N HIS A 18 6.84 -1.84 8.00
CA HIS A 18 7.70 -1.41 9.12
C HIS A 18 8.68 -2.50 9.56
N GLY A 19 8.24 -3.76 9.60
CA GLY A 19 9.06 -4.92 9.97
C GLY A 19 10.19 -5.25 8.99
N LEU A 20 10.20 -4.67 7.78
CA LEU A 20 11.30 -4.82 6.82
C LEU A 20 12.58 -4.05 7.24
N GLY A 21 12.50 -3.17 8.24
CA GLY A 21 13.67 -2.44 8.75
C GLY A 21 14.30 -1.56 7.68
N GLU A 22 15.60 -1.74 7.41
CA GLU A 22 16.31 -0.99 6.36
C GLU A 22 15.74 -1.21 4.94
N LEU A 23 14.99 -2.30 4.73
CA LEU A 23 14.31 -2.58 3.46
C LEU A 23 12.92 -1.94 3.39
N SER A 24 12.45 -1.24 4.43
CA SER A 24 11.15 -0.54 4.42
C SER A 24 11.11 0.46 3.26
N PRO A 25 10.16 0.33 2.32
CA PRO A 25 10.12 1.18 1.14
C PRO A 25 9.56 2.56 1.45
N ARG A 26 9.76 3.49 0.52
CA ARG A 26 9.04 4.77 0.54
C ARG A 26 7.62 4.55 0.08
N PHE A 27 6.69 5.35 0.60
CA PHE A 27 5.33 5.35 0.10
C PHE A 27 4.74 6.75 0.00
N ARG A 28 3.68 6.86 -0.78
CA ARG A 28 2.80 8.01 -0.78
C ARG A 28 1.37 7.56 -0.96
N VAL A 29 0.45 8.40 -0.54
CA VAL A 29 -0.95 8.06 -0.44
C VAL A 29 -1.77 9.05 -1.26
N ARG A 30 -2.76 8.55 -1.98
CA ARG A 30 -3.81 9.39 -2.54
C ARG A 30 -5.06 9.30 -1.67
N SER A 31 -5.51 10.44 -1.17
CA SER A 31 -6.76 10.50 -0.42
C SER A 31 -7.95 10.56 -1.36
N LEU A 32 -8.93 9.69 -1.14
CA LEU A 32 -10.24 9.69 -1.78
C LEU A 32 -11.04 10.95 -1.43
N ARG A 33 -10.86 11.51 -0.23
CA ARG A 33 -11.63 12.68 0.24
C ARG A 33 -11.13 13.99 -0.34
N SER A 34 -9.82 14.22 -0.31
CA SER A 34 -9.26 15.47 -0.85
C SER A 34 -8.87 15.37 -2.32
N GLY A 35 -8.70 14.15 -2.85
CA GLY A 35 -8.10 13.91 -4.17
C GLY A 35 -6.60 14.20 -4.21
N GLY A 36 -6.00 14.67 -3.11
CA GLY A 36 -4.60 15.03 -3.01
C GLY A 36 -3.71 13.80 -2.89
N ILE A 37 -2.48 13.94 -3.40
CA ILE A 37 -1.40 12.95 -3.26
C ILE A 37 -0.40 13.49 -2.24
N SER A 38 -0.06 12.71 -1.23
CA SER A 38 0.92 13.09 -0.22
C SER A 38 2.33 13.18 -0.82
N ALA A 39 3.23 13.86 -0.11
CA ALA A 39 4.65 13.68 -0.34
C ALA A 39 5.04 12.22 -0.03
N TRP A 40 6.20 11.81 -0.56
CA TRP A 40 6.79 10.53 -0.23
C TRP A 40 7.28 10.49 1.23
N ASP A 41 6.88 9.46 1.95
CA ASP A 41 7.25 9.18 3.34
C ASP A 41 7.99 7.83 3.44
N ARG A 42 8.66 7.59 4.57
CA ARG A 42 9.31 6.32 4.95
C ARG A 42 8.81 5.76 6.26
N GLU A 43 8.12 6.57 7.06
CA GLU A 43 7.62 6.11 8.34
C GLU A 43 6.33 5.33 8.14
N TRP A 44 6.36 4.01 8.40
CA TRP A 44 5.18 3.17 8.26
C TRP A 44 4.42 3.03 9.57
N PHE A 45 5.12 3.03 10.72
CA PHE A 45 4.52 2.68 12.00
C PHE A 45 3.39 3.63 12.39
N TYR A 46 3.54 4.92 12.10
CA TYR A 46 2.57 5.95 12.48
C TYR A 46 1.42 6.17 11.51
N HIS A 47 1.44 5.49 10.36
CA HIS A 47 0.43 5.65 9.31
C HIS A 47 -0.61 4.55 9.42
N PHE A 48 -1.66 4.63 8.61
CA PHE A 48 -2.67 3.57 8.49
C PHE A 48 -3.28 3.07 9.83
N PHE A 49 -3.78 4.01 10.64
CA PHE A 49 -4.56 3.70 11.85
C PHE A 49 -6.04 4.07 11.72
N GLY A 50 -6.90 3.12 12.10
CA GLY A 50 -8.31 3.37 12.40
C GLY A 50 -9.27 2.91 11.31
N ARG A 51 -10.55 3.30 11.47
CA ARG A 51 -11.62 2.83 10.58
C ARG A 51 -11.61 3.60 9.27
N ARG A 52 -11.45 2.87 8.17
CA ARG A 52 -11.63 3.35 6.79
C ARG A 52 -10.69 4.50 6.46
N GLU A 53 -9.39 4.27 6.50
CA GLU A 53 -8.46 5.13 5.78
C GLU A 53 -9.02 5.40 4.41
N GLU A 54 -9.37 6.66 4.16
CA GLU A 54 -9.92 7.14 2.91
C GLU A 54 -8.83 7.16 1.83
N ASP A 55 -7.90 6.23 1.90
CA ASP A 55 -6.73 6.13 1.07
C ASP A 55 -7.16 5.34 -0.15
N GLU A 56 -7.36 6.07 -1.25
CA GLU A 56 -7.78 5.51 -2.52
C GLU A 56 -6.76 4.45 -2.97
N TRP A 57 -5.48 4.83 -2.88
CA TRP A 57 -4.36 3.92 -3.07
C TRP A 57 -3.13 4.38 -2.30
N VAL A 58 -2.24 3.42 -2.04
CA VAL A 58 -0.88 3.62 -1.53
C VAL A 58 0.07 3.19 -2.62
N GLU A 59 0.97 4.08 -3.01
CA GLU A 59 2.04 3.77 -3.96
C GLU A 59 3.34 3.59 -3.19
N VAL A 60 4.05 2.53 -3.52
CA VAL A 60 5.28 2.09 -2.87
C VAL A 60 6.41 2.17 -3.88
N GLU A 61 7.46 2.90 -3.53
CA GLU A 61 8.68 3.05 -4.32
C GLU A 61 9.77 2.13 -3.76
N VAL A 62 10.34 1.31 -4.63
CA VAL A 62 11.46 0.42 -4.33
C VAL A 62 12.66 0.81 -5.16
N THR A 63 13.85 0.79 -4.55
CA THR A 63 15.08 1.33 -5.15
C THR A 63 16.12 0.25 -5.46
N THR A 64 15.95 -0.95 -4.92
CA THR A 64 16.88 -2.07 -5.12
C THR A 64 16.10 -3.36 -5.36
N THR A 65 16.72 -4.32 -6.05
CA THR A 65 16.13 -5.65 -6.27
C THR A 65 15.82 -6.37 -4.95
N ALA A 66 16.71 -6.28 -3.95
CA ALA A 66 16.48 -6.90 -2.65
C ALA A 66 15.27 -6.31 -1.93
N GLN A 67 15.09 -4.99 -1.99
CA GLN A 67 13.91 -4.32 -1.45
C GLN A 67 12.64 -4.71 -2.23
N HIS A 68 12.71 -4.72 -3.55
CA HIS A 68 11.60 -5.15 -4.41
C HIS A 68 11.11 -6.54 -4.03
N ASP A 69 12.01 -7.51 -3.90
CA ASP A 69 11.65 -8.90 -3.60
C ASP A 69 11.08 -9.06 -2.18
N ALA A 70 11.65 -8.34 -1.20
CA ALA A 70 11.14 -8.34 0.17
C ALA A 70 9.72 -7.77 0.25
N VAL A 71 9.49 -6.63 -0.43
CA VAL A 71 8.18 -6.00 -0.51
C VAL A 71 7.18 -6.90 -1.24
N LEU A 72 7.53 -7.46 -2.39
CA LEU A 72 6.64 -8.34 -3.15
C LEU A 72 6.18 -9.55 -2.33
N ARG A 73 7.11 -10.23 -1.65
CA ARG A 73 6.78 -11.37 -0.77
C ARG A 73 5.82 -11.00 0.34
N LEU A 74 5.99 -9.81 0.92
CA LEU A 74 5.09 -9.30 1.94
C LEU A 74 3.71 -9.02 1.36
N LEU A 75 3.62 -8.32 0.23
CA LEU A 75 2.34 -8.00 -0.42
C LEU A 75 1.57 -9.30 -0.73
N GLN A 76 2.26 -10.31 -1.28
CA GLN A 76 1.72 -11.65 -1.54
C GLN A 76 1.26 -12.37 -0.27
N SER A 77 2.02 -12.26 0.82
CA SER A 77 1.65 -12.84 2.11
C SER A 77 0.39 -12.23 2.70
N VAL A 78 0.21 -10.91 2.55
CA VAL A 78 -0.98 -10.19 3.04
C VAL A 78 -2.15 -10.35 2.06
N HIS A 79 -1.87 -10.73 0.81
CA HIS A 79 -2.82 -10.89 -0.28
C HIS A 79 -3.61 -9.59 -0.52
N VAL A 80 -2.92 -8.57 -1.00
CA VAL A 80 -3.50 -7.22 -1.13
C VAL A 80 -3.97 -6.93 -2.56
N PRO A 81 -5.07 -6.17 -2.74
CA PRO A 81 -5.46 -5.66 -4.04
C PRO A 81 -4.40 -4.68 -4.56
N GLY A 82 -3.74 -5.00 -5.65
CA GLY A 82 -2.65 -4.18 -6.13
C GLY A 82 -2.05 -4.62 -7.45
N ILE A 83 -1.17 -3.77 -7.97
CA ILE A 83 -0.42 -4.01 -9.21
C ILE A 83 1.05 -3.66 -9.01
N THR A 84 1.90 -4.29 -9.83
CA THR A 84 3.30 -3.86 -9.99
C THR A 84 3.33 -2.62 -10.88
N THR A 85 4.16 -1.65 -10.53
CA THR A 85 4.43 -0.43 -11.32
C THR A 85 5.89 -0.45 -11.78
N GLU A 86 6.29 0.51 -12.61
CA GLU A 86 7.68 0.64 -13.06
C GLU A 86 8.67 0.78 -11.90
N ASN A 87 8.26 1.46 -10.82
CA ASN A 87 9.13 1.82 -9.68
C ASN A 87 8.75 1.12 -8.37
N GLY A 88 7.90 0.09 -8.42
CA GLY A 88 7.45 -0.64 -7.23
C GLY A 88 6.03 -1.14 -7.35
N PHE A 89 5.14 -0.70 -6.47
CA PHE A 89 3.79 -1.26 -6.35
C PHE A 89 2.74 -0.19 -6.09
N ARG A 90 1.50 -0.48 -6.48
CA ARG A 90 0.33 0.31 -6.08
C ARG A 90 -0.71 -0.61 -5.46
N ILE A 91 -1.11 -0.28 -4.24
CA ILE A 91 -2.05 -1.03 -3.42
C ILE A 91 -3.33 -0.20 -3.34
N PHE A 92 -4.48 -0.81 -3.60
CA PHE A 92 -5.75 -0.09 -3.65
C PHE A 92 -6.51 -0.23 -2.34
N GLY A 93 -6.90 0.89 -1.73
CA GLY A 93 -7.89 0.87 -0.66
C GLY A 93 -9.31 0.87 -1.22
N TYR A 94 -9.50 1.61 -2.31
CA TYR A 94 -10.78 1.81 -2.96
C TYR A 94 -10.66 1.71 -4.49
N VAL A 95 -11.69 1.16 -5.11
CA VAL A 95 -11.78 1.07 -6.57
C VAL A 95 -13.15 1.50 -7.09
N ALA A 96 -13.25 1.78 -8.39
CA ALA A 96 -14.53 2.06 -9.01
C ALA A 96 -15.45 0.82 -8.94
N ARG A 97 -16.76 1.04 -8.79
CA ARG A 97 -17.71 -0.09 -8.77
C ARG A 97 -17.66 -0.80 -10.12
N GLY A 98 -17.43 -2.11 -10.10
CA GLY A 98 -17.30 -2.93 -11.31
C GLY A 98 -15.88 -2.94 -11.91
N ALA A 99 -14.91 -2.25 -11.30
CA ALA A 99 -13.51 -2.43 -11.66
C ALA A 99 -13.04 -3.82 -11.26
N GLN A 100 -12.31 -4.49 -12.16
CA GLN A 100 -11.56 -5.70 -11.85
C GLN A 100 -10.26 -5.30 -11.16
N VAL A 101 -9.90 -6.02 -10.10
CA VAL A 101 -8.73 -5.75 -9.28
C VAL A 101 -7.95 -7.03 -9.16
N ASP A 102 -6.67 -6.98 -9.54
CA ASP A 102 -5.74 -8.08 -9.31
C ASP A 102 -5.24 -8.03 -7.87
N TYR A 103 -4.81 -9.19 -7.38
CA TYR A 103 -4.26 -9.32 -6.04
C TYR A 103 -2.81 -9.76 -6.15
N LEU A 104 -1.95 -9.07 -5.42
CA LEU A 104 -0.58 -9.48 -5.18
C LEU A 104 -0.58 -10.46 -4.02
#